data_AF-A0A7C7E6I5-F1
#
_entry.id   AF-A0A7C7E6I5-F1
#
_cell.length_a   1.000
_cell.length_b   1.000
_cell.length_c   1.000
_cell.angle_alpha   90.00
_cell.angle_beta   90.00
_cell.angle_gamma   90.00
#
_symmetry.space_group_name_H-M   'P 1'
#
loop_
_entity.id
_entity.type
_entity.pdbx_description
1 polymer ?
#
loop_
_entity_poly.entity_id
_entity_poly.type
_entity_poly.pdbx_seq_one_letter_code
_entity_poly.pdbx_strand_id
1 'polypeptide(L)'
;MDFIEKAYGESFETILWLINPFKKFFVKTLCEVHMFINKRALEILKNDGYVDAYDYLSKYLHYINVGVYWADQDFKSREHFYNPYTYKGLYGCKSSRQKFARYYGCAKVYWDCGDKEMAMKYLGAAVHLIQDATVPQHANVNLLKSHRSFEKWVRKVHDNFEEFAANEGGIYLDNPYLYIEKNAKDSIAIYNRYSTISSREERFNRIAGHVFPMAQRTTAGCFLNFYKDMIHPE
;
A
#
# COMPACT_ATOMS: atom_id res chain seq x y z
N MET A 1 -4.99 16.56 -27.36
CA MET A 1 -5.04 16.83 -25.92
C MET A 1 -6.22 17.73 -25.68
N ASP A 2 -7.23 17.20 -25.01
CA ASP A 2 -8.57 17.80 -24.99
C ASP A 2 -8.69 18.81 -23.85
N PHE A 3 -9.45 19.89 -24.02
CA PHE A 3 -9.61 20.96 -23.01
C PHE A 3 -10.09 20.43 -21.65
N ILE A 4 -10.84 19.32 -21.67
CA ILE A 4 -11.31 18.58 -20.48
C ILE A 4 -10.15 17.94 -19.70
N GLU A 5 -9.10 17.49 -20.40
CA GLU A 5 -7.88 16.88 -19.84
C GLU A 5 -7.11 17.87 -18.96
N LYS A 6 -7.03 19.12 -19.42
CA LYS A 6 -6.37 20.22 -18.70
C LYS A 6 -7.20 20.68 -17.49
N ALA A 7 -8.51 20.83 -17.65
CA ALA A 7 -9.40 21.27 -16.57
C ALA A 7 -9.54 20.25 -15.41
N TYR A 8 -9.57 18.95 -15.70
CA TYR A 8 -9.58 17.90 -14.67
C TYR A 8 -8.23 17.77 -13.95
N GLY A 9 -7.12 17.95 -14.68
CA GLY A 9 -5.78 18.00 -14.10
C GLY A 9 -5.56 19.22 -13.20
N GLU A 10 -5.94 20.41 -13.65
CA GLU A 10 -5.74 21.69 -12.95
C GLU A 10 -6.61 21.84 -11.69
N SER A 11 -7.85 21.34 -11.72
CA SER A 11 -8.70 21.28 -10.52
C SER A 11 -8.18 20.28 -9.48
N PHE A 12 -7.56 19.18 -9.92
CA PHE A 12 -6.88 18.21 -9.07
C PHE A 12 -5.57 18.76 -8.47
N GLU A 13 -4.81 19.55 -9.24
CA GLU A 13 -3.63 20.28 -8.74
C GLU A 13 -4.02 21.25 -7.62
N THR A 14 -5.08 22.04 -7.81
CA THR A 14 -5.51 23.08 -6.86
C THR A 14 -5.96 22.50 -5.52
N ILE A 15 -6.58 21.32 -5.51
CA ILE A 15 -7.02 20.61 -4.29
C ILE A 15 -5.83 20.05 -3.49
N LEU A 16 -4.71 19.74 -4.14
CA LEU A 16 -3.51 19.16 -3.52
C LEU A 16 -2.42 20.20 -3.19
N TRP A 17 -2.42 21.38 -3.83
CA TRP A 17 -1.35 22.38 -3.76
C TRP A 17 -1.44 23.34 -2.57
N LEU A 18 -2.62 23.53 -1.96
CA LEU A 18 -2.79 24.50 -0.86
C LEU A 18 -2.34 23.96 0.54
N ILE A 19 -1.12 24.37 0.94
CA ILE A 19 -0.59 24.77 2.29
C ILE A 19 0.01 23.71 3.30
N ASN A 20 1.17 24.08 3.89
CA ASN A 20 1.60 24.02 5.33
C ASN A 20 2.07 22.71 6.03
N PRO A 21 2.78 22.80 7.20
CA PRO A 21 3.34 21.66 7.94
C PRO A 21 2.30 20.64 8.41
N PHE A 22 1.01 20.99 8.41
CA PHE A 22 -0.08 20.04 8.57
C PHE A 22 0.00 18.92 7.53
N LYS A 23 0.28 19.24 6.25
CA LYS A 23 0.45 18.25 5.18
C LYS A 23 1.62 17.31 5.44
N LYS A 24 2.76 17.86 5.90
CA LYS A 24 3.95 17.07 6.27
C LYS A 24 3.66 16.13 7.45
N PHE A 25 2.85 16.58 8.41
CA PHE A 25 2.39 15.75 9.52
C PHE A 25 1.47 14.61 9.06
N PHE A 26 0.52 14.88 8.15
CA PHE A 26 -0.36 13.84 7.58
C PHE A 26 0.43 12.75 6.85
N VAL A 27 1.36 13.15 5.98
CA VAL A 27 2.22 12.19 5.26
C VAL A 27 3.08 11.40 6.24
N LYS A 28 3.60 12.04 7.29
CA LYS A 28 4.39 11.34 8.31
C LYS A 28 3.57 10.25 9.01
N THR A 29 2.35 10.56 9.46
CA THR A 29 1.52 9.55 10.15
C THR A 29 1.12 8.40 9.23
N LEU A 30 0.73 8.68 7.98
CA LEU A 30 0.39 7.60 7.03
C LEU A 30 1.62 6.73 6.72
N CYS A 31 2.78 7.34 6.52
CA CYS A 31 4.05 6.62 6.41
C CYS A 31 4.34 5.72 7.62
N GLU A 32 4.09 6.19 8.85
CA GLU A 32 4.27 5.39 10.08
C GLU A 32 3.37 4.14 10.07
N VAL A 33 2.15 4.25 9.54
CA VAL A 33 1.24 3.10 9.36
C VAL A 33 1.81 2.08 8.38
N HIS A 34 2.34 2.52 7.24
CA HIS A 34 2.98 1.62 6.27
C HIS A 34 4.24 0.94 6.84
N MET A 35 5.05 1.67 7.62
CA MET A 35 6.21 1.10 8.31
C MET A 35 5.80 0.07 9.36
N PHE A 36 4.71 0.32 10.09
CA PHE A 36 4.12 -0.65 11.01
C PHE A 36 3.68 -1.91 10.26
N ILE A 37 3.01 -1.76 9.11
CA ILE A 37 2.60 -2.89 8.27
C ILE A 37 3.81 -3.72 7.82
N ASN A 38 4.92 -3.08 7.41
CA ASN A 38 6.15 -3.80 7.03
C ASN A 38 6.73 -4.60 8.21
N LYS A 39 6.76 -4.01 9.41
CA LYS A 39 7.24 -4.70 10.62
C LYS A 39 6.37 -5.93 10.92
N ARG A 40 5.05 -5.78 10.89
CA ARG A 40 4.10 -6.89 11.14
C ARG A 40 4.19 -7.96 10.05
N ALA A 41 4.39 -7.57 8.80
CA ALA A 41 4.60 -8.52 7.70
C ALA A 41 5.83 -9.42 7.92
N LEU A 42 6.93 -8.86 8.43
CA LEU A 42 8.11 -9.65 8.81
C LEU A 42 7.79 -10.60 9.97
N GLU A 43 7.10 -10.13 11.01
CA GLU A 43 6.70 -10.98 12.13
C GLU A 43 5.77 -12.13 11.70
N ILE A 44 4.84 -11.87 10.77
CA ILE A 44 4.01 -12.92 10.14
C ILE A 44 4.87 -13.96 9.45
N LEU A 45 5.88 -13.55 8.65
CA LEU A 45 6.79 -14.51 8.02
C LEU A 45 7.48 -15.40 9.04
N LYS A 46 7.97 -14.81 10.14
CA LYS A 46 8.61 -15.56 11.22
C LYS A 46 7.66 -16.58 11.84
N ASN A 47 6.45 -16.15 12.18
CA ASN A 47 5.46 -16.99 12.86
C ASN A 47 4.89 -18.09 11.94
N ASP A 48 4.83 -17.83 10.63
CA ASP A 48 4.43 -18.80 9.61
C ASP A 48 5.57 -19.76 9.22
N GLY A 49 6.74 -19.66 9.87
CA GLY A 49 7.87 -20.59 9.69
C GLY A 49 8.90 -20.17 8.65
N TYR A 50 8.74 -19.03 7.98
CA TYR A 50 9.69 -18.47 7.01
C TYR A 50 10.81 -17.67 7.71
N VAL A 51 11.49 -18.31 8.67
CA VAL A 51 12.48 -17.66 9.55
C VAL A 51 13.65 -17.10 8.75
N ASP A 52 14.14 -17.79 7.72
CA ASP A 52 15.26 -17.30 6.91
C ASP A 52 14.89 -16.02 6.12
N ALA A 53 13.67 -15.96 5.59
CA ALA A 53 13.15 -14.77 4.92
C ALA A 53 13.01 -13.61 5.91
N TYR A 54 12.49 -13.88 7.11
CA TYR A 54 12.42 -12.90 8.20
C TYR A 54 13.81 -12.37 8.58
N ASP A 55 14.76 -13.25 8.87
CA ASP A 55 16.10 -12.86 9.34
C ASP A 55 16.85 -12.05 8.28
N TYR A 56 16.68 -12.41 7.01
CA TYR A 56 17.33 -11.70 5.92
C TYR A 56 16.70 -10.32 5.67
N LEU A 57 15.39 -10.26 5.48
CA LEU A 57 14.69 -9.00 5.16
C LEU A 57 14.68 -8.02 6.34
N SER A 58 14.69 -8.51 7.58
CA SER A 58 14.79 -7.67 8.78
C SER A 58 16.05 -6.81 8.79
N LYS A 59 17.17 -7.29 8.22
CA LYS A 59 18.41 -6.52 8.08
C LYS A 59 18.24 -5.30 7.17
N TYR A 60 17.28 -5.36 6.23
CA TYR A 60 17.00 -4.32 5.26
C TYR A 60 15.74 -3.49 5.57
N LEU A 61 15.07 -3.74 6.69
CA LEU A 61 13.82 -3.07 7.06
C LEU A 61 13.94 -1.53 7.01
N HIS A 62 15.10 -0.99 7.41
CA HIS A 62 15.36 0.45 7.29
C HIS A 62 15.20 0.95 5.84
N TYR A 63 15.83 0.28 4.87
CA TYR A 63 15.77 0.65 3.46
C TYR A 63 14.38 0.43 2.84
N ILE A 64 13.68 -0.64 3.25
CA ILE A 64 12.29 -0.88 2.87
C ILE A 64 11.39 0.28 3.36
N ASN A 65 11.56 0.72 4.60
CA ASN A 65 10.80 1.85 5.15
C ASN A 65 11.17 3.19 4.49
N VAL A 66 12.43 3.39 4.09
CA VAL A 66 12.83 4.55 3.26
C VAL A 66 12.11 4.52 1.91
N GLY A 67 11.97 3.34 1.30
CA GLY A 67 11.23 3.13 0.06
C GLY A 67 9.75 3.52 0.16
N VAL A 68 9.09 3.11 1.24
CA VAL A 68 7.72 3.52 1.57
C VAL A 68 7.60 5.03 1.66
N TYR A 69 8.50 5.66 2.44
CA TYR A 69 8.49 7.12 2.60
C TYR A 69 8.69 7.84 1.26
N TRP A 70 9.59 7.34 0.40
CA TRP A 70 9.82 7.90 -0.92
C TRP A 70 8.59 7.82 -1.82
N ALA A 71 7.87 6.69 -1.83
CA ALA A 71 6.65 6.52 -2.61
C ALA A 71 5.57 7.55 -2.24
N ASP A 72 5.47 7.90 -0.94
CA ASP A 72 4.46 8.80 -0.40
C ASP A 72 4.83 10.29 -0.55
N GLN A 73 6.14 10.63 -0.55
CA GLN A 73 6.62 12.01 -0.74
C GLN A 73 6.50 12.51 -2.18
N ASP A 74 6.54 11.63 -3.18
CA ASP A 74 6.74 12.02 -4.58
C ASP A 74 5.51 12.63 -5.27
N PHE A 75 4.46 13.03 -4.54
CA PHE A 75 3.21 13.63 -5.05
C PHE A 75 2.52 12.88 -6.21
N LYS A 76 2.92 11.62 -6.47
CA LYS A 76 2.33 10.75 -7.48
C LYS A 76 1.16 9.93 -6.94
N SER A 77 0.39 10.48 -6.00
CA SER A 77 -0.86 9.89 -5.48
C SER A 77 -1.81 9.49 -6.62
N ARG A 78 -1.70 10.18 -7.76
CA ARG A 78 -2.45 9.91 -9.00
C ARG A 78 -2.32 8.47 -9.52
N GLU A 79 -1.21 7.81 -9.22
CA GLU A 79 -0.90 6.46 -9.70
C GLU A 79 -1.13 5.38 -8.62
N HIS A 80 -1.78 5.72 -7.49
CA HIS A 80 -2.06 4.78 -6.40
C HIS A 80 -3.43 4.10 -6.58
N PHE A 81 -4.12 4.41 -7.68
CA PHE A 81 -5.46 3.93 -7.94
C PHE A 81 -5.47 2.78 -8.94
N TYR A 82 -6.31 1.79 -8.66
CA TYR A 82 -6.60 0.69 -9.58
C TYR A 82 -7.97 0.10 -9.28
N ASN A 83 -8.86 0.17 -10.26
CA ASN A 83 -10.16 -0.50 -10.19
C ASN A 83 -10.05 -1.90 -10.83
N PRO A 84 -10.35 -2.97 -10.08
CA PRO A 84 -10.16 -4.34 -10.55
C PRO A 84 -11.23 -4.82 -11.54
N TYR A 85 -12.32 -4.07 -11.73
CA TYR A 85 -13.40 -4.40 -12.67
C TYR A 85 -13.27 -3.67 -14.00
N THR A 86 -12.65 -2.47 -13.99
CA THR A 86 -12.38 -1.71 -15.22
C THR A 86 -10.94 -1.81 -15.69
N TYR A 87 -10.06 -2.39 -14.87
CA TYR A 87 -8.61 -2.52 -15.08
C TYR A 87 -7.88 -1.19 -15.29
N LYS A 88 -8.46 -0.09 -14.78
CA LYS A 88 -7.97 1.29 -14.98
C LYS A 88 -7.60 1.94 -13.65
N GLY A 89 -6.60 2.83 -13.70
CA GLY A 89 -6.32 3.79 -12.64
C GLY A 89 -7.07 5.10 -12.87
N LEU A 90 -6.57 6.21 -12.31
CA LEU A 90 -7.08 7.53 -12.67
C LEU A 90 -6.85 7.83 -14.15
N TYR A 91 -7.82 8.49 -14.79
CA TYR A 91 -7.77 8.81 -16.21
C TYR A 91 -6.51 9.64 -16.55
N GLY A 92 -5.80 9.26 -17.60
CA GLY A 92 -4.55 9.89 -18.01
C GLY A 92 -3.32 9.55 -17.13
N CYS A 93 -3.44 8.60 -16.20
CA CYS A 93 -2.34 8.18 -15.32
C CYS A 93 -2.07 6.67 -15.40
N LYS A 94 -0.85 6.25 -15.04
CA LYS A 94 -0.56 4.83 -14.85
C LYS A 94 -1.34 4.32 -13.63
N SER A 95 -1.81 3.09 -13.69
CA SER A 95 -2.45 2.42 -12.55
C SER A 95 -1.42 2.00 -11.49
N SER A 96 -1.89 1.78 -10.26
CA SER A 96 -1.03 1.24 -9.20
C SER A 96 -0.45 -0.12 -9.57
N ARG A 97 -1.17 -0.94 -10.34
CA ARG A 97 -0.66 -2.21 -10.90
C ARG A 97 0.55 -2.01 -11.81
N GLN A 98 0.48 -1.03 -12.72
CA GLN A 98 1.60 -0.72 -13.63
C GLN A 98 2.79 -0.11 -12.87
N LYS A 99 2.52 0.72 -11.86
CA LYS A 99 3.57 1.34 -11.05
C LYS A 99 4.25 0.34 -10.13
N PHE A 100 3.49 -0.57 -9.53
CA PHE A 100 4.00 -1.72 -8.80
C PHE A 100 4.92 -2.55 -9.68
N ALA A 101 4.49 -2.88 -10.90
CA ALA A 101 5.32 -3.68 -11.80
C ALA A 101 6.65 -3.00 -12.11
N ARG A 102 6.65 -1.66 -12.26
CA ARG A 102 7.87 -0.87 -12.40
C ARG A 102 8.75 -0.95 -11.15
N TYR A 103 8.21 -0.66 -9.96
CA TYR A 103 9.00 -0.66 -8.73
C TYR A 103 9.54 -2.04 -8.37
N TYR A 104 8.70 -3.07 -8.46
CA TYR A 104 9.12 -4.45 -8.22
C TYR A 104 10.18 -4.91 -9.23
N GLY A 105 10.01 -4.58 -10.52
CA GLY A 105 11.03 -4.84 -11.55
C GLY A 105 12.35 -4.11 -11.26
N CYS A 106 12.30 -2.84 -10.87
CA CYS A 106 13.49 -2.09 -10.43
C CYS A 106 14.16 -2.76 -9.22
N ALA A 107 13.38 -3.22 -8.23
CA ALA A 107 13.93 -3.92 -7.08
C ALA A 107 14.75 -5.16 -7.49
N LYS A 108 14.22 -5.96 -8.44
CA LYS A 108 14.93 -7.13 -8.99
C LYS A 108 16.22 -6.72 -9.72
N VAL A 109 16.15 -5.73 -10.60
CA VAL A 109 17.33 -5.25 -11.36
C VAL A 109 18.44 -4.73 -10.45
N TYR A 110 18.11 -3.86 -9.47
CA TYR A 110 19.11 -3.35 -8.54
C TYR A 110 19.72 -4.45 -7.68
N TRP A 111 18.92 -5.47 -7.33
CA TRP A 111 19.42 -6.63 -6.62
C TRP A 111 20.46 -7.39 -7.43
N ASP A 112 20.16 -7.69 -8.69
CA ASP A 112 21.08 -8.38 -9.61
C ASP A 112 22.35 -7.59 -9.89
N CYS A 113 22.25 -6.26 -9.91
CA CYS A 113 23.41 -5.37 -10.03
C CYS A 113 24.23 -5.22 -8.73
N GLY A 114 23.82 -5.86 -7.63
CA GLY A 114 24.52 -5.85 -6.34
C GLY A 114 24.20 -4.65 -5.43
N ASP A 115 23.39 -3.68 -5.88
CA ASP A 115 22.92 -2.57 -5.06
C ASP A 115 21.67 -2.99 -4.25
N LYS A 116 21.94 -3.78 -3.21
CA LYS A 116 20.92 -4.35 -2.33
C LYS A 116 20.12 -3.29 -1.57
N GLU A 117 20.75 -2.16 -1.23
CA GLU A 117 20.07 -1.08 -0.53
C GLU A 117 19.02 -0.42 -1.43
N MET A 118 19.39 -0.10 -2.67
CA MET A 118 18.45 0.46 -3.63
C MET A 118 17.36 -0.53 -4.01
N ALA A 119 17.71 -1.82 -4.16
CA ALA A 119 16.73 -2.89 -4.37
C ALA A 119 15.65 -2.88 -3.28
N MET A 120 16.06 -2.78 -2.02
CA MET A 120 15.15 -2.77 -0.87
C MET A 120 14.33 -1.50 -0.76
N LYS A 121 14.86 -0.34 -1.17
CA LYS A 121 14.06 0.90 -1.32
C LYS A 121 12.97 0.73 -2.39
N TYR A 122 13.28 0.14 -3.54
CA TYR A 122 12.28 -0.14 -4.57
C TYR A 122 11.25 -1.19 -4.13
N LEU A 123 11.67 -2.21 -3.37
CA LEU A 123 10.75 -3.18 -2.75
C LEU A 123 9.78 -2.47 -1.78
N GLY A 124 10.29 -1.56 -0.95
CA GLY A 124 9.49 -0.70 -0.08
C GLY A 124 8.43 0.11 -0.84
N ALA A 125 8.84 0.76 -1.95
CA ALA A 125 7.92 1.50 -2.81
C ALA A 125 6.88 0.59 -3.50
N ALA A 126 7.24 -0.65 -3.82
CA ALA A 126 6.31 -1.63 -4.38
C ALA A 126 5.26 -2.07 -3.34
N VAL A 127 5.69 -2.48 -2.14
CA VAL A 127 4.74 -2.95 -1.10
C VAL A 127 3.83 -1.84 -0.58
N HIS A 128 4.27 -0.57 -0.62
CA HIS A 128 3.38 0.57 -0.36
C HIS A 128 2.12 0.53 -1.27
N LEU A 129 2.27 0.20 -2.55
CA LEU A 129 1.13 0.11 -3.48
C LEU A 129 0.24 -1.12 -3.21
N ILE A 130 0.79 -2.23 -2.70
CA ILE A 130 0.00 -3.38 -2.22
C ILE A 130 -0.85 -2.97 -1.01
N GLN A 131 -0.27 -2.19 -0.11
CA GLN A 131 -0.91 -1.70 1.10
C GLN A 131 -2.03 -0.72 0.76
N ASP A 132 -1.78 0.26 -0.11
CA ASP A 132 -2.79 1.19 -0.60
C ASP A 132 -3.98 0.48 -1.26
N ALA A 133 -3.74 -0.59 -2.01
CA ALA A 133 -4.80 -1.35 -2.68
C ALA A 133 -5.80 -2.00 -1.69
N THR A 134 -5.44 -2.13 -0.41
CA THR A 134 -6.36 -2.61 0.64
C THR A 134 -7.36 -1.54 1.09
N VAL A 135 -7.09 -0.28 0.81
CA VAL A 135 -7.96 0.84 1.19
C VAL A 135 -8.99 1.04 0.07
N PRO A 136 -10.31 0.88 0.34
CA PRO A 136 -11.33 0.84 -0.71
C PRO A 136 -11.36 2.07 -1.63
N GLN A 137 -10.95 3.22 -1.11
CA GLN A 137 -10.89 4.48 -1.85
C GLN A 137 -9.80 4.50 -2.93
N HIS A 138 -8.73 3.71 -2.78
CA HIS A 138 -7.72 3.51 -3.83
C HIS A 138 -8.21 2.52 -4.91
N ALA A 139 -9.12 1.62 -4.55
CA ALA A 139 -9.72 0.65 -5.47
C ALA A 139 -10.91 1.21 -6.27
N ASN A 140 -11.60 2.22 -5.73
CA ASN A 140 -12.75 2.83 -6.38
C ASN A 140 -12.70 4.36 -6.31
N VAL A 141 -12.37 4.97 -7.44
CA VAL A 141 -12.29 6.43 -7.65
C VAL A 141 -13.59 7.14 -7.26
N ASN A 142 -14.75 6.49 -7.36
CA ASN A 142 -16.03 7.08 -6.95
C ASN A 142 -16.14 7.27 -5.43
N LEU A 143 -15.30 6.60 -4.64
CA LEU A 143 -15.23 6.72 -3.19
C LEU A 143 -14.27 7.84 -2.71
N LEU A 144 -13.61 8.54 -3.65
CA LEU A 144 -12.64 9.62 -3.36
C LEU A 144 -13.20 10.72 -2.46
N LYS A 145 -14.49 11.05 -2.56
CA LYS A 145 -15.14 12.06 -1.70
C LYS A 145 -15.02 11.71 -0.21
N SER A 146 -14.81 10.43 0.13
CA SER A 146 -14.64 9.94 1.50
C SER A 146 -13.18 9.62 1.89
N HIS A 147 -12.23 9.67 0.95
CA HIS A 147 -10.82 9.29 1.16
C HIS A 147 -10.16 10.06 2.30
N ARG A 148 -10.15 11.40 2.20
CA ARG A 148 -9.62 12.30 3.24
C ARG A 148 -10.22 12.08 4.63
N SER A 149 -11.46 11.60 4.68
CA SER A 149 -12.14 11.38 5.96
C SER A 149 -11.77 10.07 6.64
N PHE A 150 -11.49 9.04 5.84
CA PHE A 150 -10.98 7.77 6.32
C PHE A 150 -9.55 7.94 6.82
N GLU A 151 -8.69 8.61 6.06
CA GLU A 151 -7.32 8.94 6.50
C GLU A 151 -7.30 9.78 7.78
N LYS A 152 -8.18 10.78 7.88
CA LYS A 152 -8.33 11.56 9.12
C LYS A 152 -8.75 10.70 10.32
N TRP A 153 -9.56 9.67 10.09
CA TRP A 153 -9.96 8.74 11.14
C TRP A 153 -8.82 7.80 11.52
N VAL A 154 -8.11 7.22 10.54
CA VAL A 154 -6.89 6.41 10.71
C VAL A 154 -5.89 7.14 11.62
N ARG A 155 -5.66 8.44 11.39
CA ARG A 155 -4.79 9.25 12.24
C ARG A 155 -5.29 9.39 13.69
N LYS A 156 -6.60 9.49 13.90
CA LYS A 156 -7.15 9.61 15.27
C LYS A 156 -6.96 8.34 16.08
N VAL A 157 -6.94 7.19 15.40
CA VAL A 157 -6.82 5.88 16.05
C VAL A 157 -5.41 5.29 15.92
N HIS A 158 -4.44 6.09 15.43
CA HIS A 158 -3.13 5.55 15.07
C HIS A 158 -2.32 4.98 16.24
N ASP A 159 -2.51 5.55 17.43
CA ASP A 159 -1.88 5.07 18.67
C ASP A 159 -2.40 3.68 19.09
N ASN A 160 -3.53 3.23 18.53
CA ASN A 160 -4.18 1.96 18.83
C ASN A 160 -4.04 0.94 17.67
N PHE A 161 -3.11 1.14 16.73
CA PHE A 161 -3.00 0.23 15.57
C PHE A 161 -2.66 -1.23 15.93
N GLU A 162 -2.15 -1.47 17.12
CA GLU A 162 -1.94 -2.81 17.64
C GLU A 162 -3.23 -3.64 17.72
N GLU A 163 -4.39 -3.02 17.89
CA GLU A 163 -5.69 -3.72 17.84
C GLU A 163 -5.98 -4.33 16.45
N PHE A 164 -5.30 -3.83 15.42
CA PHE A 164 -5.44 -4.28 14.03
C PHE A 164 -4.24 -5.11 13.56
N ALA A 165 -3.36 -5.54 14.47
CA ALA A 165 -2.22 -6.38 14.15
C ALA A 165 -2.66 -7.82 13.79
N ALA A 166 -2.13 -8.34 12.69
CA ALA A 166 -2.11 -9.74 12.36
C ALA A 166 -0.76 -10.33 12.78
N ASN A 167 -0.78 -11.42 13.54
CA ASN A 167 0.44 -12.07 14.02
C ASN A 167 0.89 -13.21 13.11
N GLU A 168 -0.01 -13.79 12.32
CA GLU A 168 0.23 -14.98 11.48
C GLU A 168 -0.77 -15.04 10.32
N GLY A 169 -0.59 -16.03 9.44
CA GLY A 169 -1.49 -16.34 8.35
C GLY A 169 -1.32 -15.38 7.18
N GLY A 170 -0.08 -15.22 6.72
CA GLY A 170 0.26 -14.50 5.51
C GLY A 170 -0.55 -14.98 4.31
N ILE A 171 -0.79 -14.07 3.37
CA ILE A 171 -1.47 -14.39 2.11
C ILE A 171 -0.36 -14.55 1.07
N TYR A 172 -0.10 -15.79 0.68
CA TYR A 172 0.99 -16.18 -0.23
C TYR A 172 0.45 -16.52 -1.62
N LEU A 173 0.42 -15.52 -2.50
CA LEU A 173 0.20 -15.75 -3.93
C LEU A 173 1.52 -16.12 -4.59
N ASP A 174 1.47 -17.03 -5.57
CA ASP A 174 2.64 -17.48 -6.36
C ASP A 174 3.20 -16.37 -7.28
N ASN A 175 2.42 -15.32 -7.49
CA ASN A 175 2.78 -14.23 -8.41
C ASN A 175 2.60 -12.87 -7.71
N PRO A 176 3.68 -12.09 -7.53
CA PRO A 176 3.63 -10.82 -6.82
C PRO A 176 2.78 -9.76 -7.55
N TYR A 177 2.60 -9.88 -8.87
CA TYR A 177 1.82 -8.95 -9.67
C TYR A 177 0.30 -9.09 -9.47
N LEU A 178 -0.17 -10.10 -8.73
CA LEU A 178 -1.59 -10.34 -8.44
C LEU A 178 -2.09 -9.67 -7.15
N TYR A 179 -1.20 -9.26 -6.23
CA TYR A 179 -1.61 -8.73 -4.93
C TYR A 179 -2.47 -7.46 -5.03
N ILE A 180 -2.12 -6.52 -5.91
CA ILE A 180 -2.90 -5.28 -6.07
C ILE A 180 -4.32 -5.59 -6.53
N GLU A 181 -4.48 -6.49 -7.50
CA GLU A 181 -5.82 -6.82 -8.00
C GLU A 181 -6.64 -7.56 -6.95
N LYS A 182 -6.05 -8.53 -6.25
CA LYS A 182 -6.70 -9.22 -5.13
C LYS A 182 -7.15 -8.22 -4.07
N ASN A 183 -6.23 -7.39 -3.58
CA ASN A 183 -6.50 -6.43 -2.51
C ASN A 183 -7.57 -5.41 -2.89
N ALA A 184 -7.55 -4.94 -4.14
CA ALA A 184 -8.55 -4.01 -4.65
C ALA A 184 -9.95 -4.65 -4.74
N LYS A 185 -10.05 -5.92 -5.14
CA LYS A 185 -11.34 -6.65 -5.16
C LYS A 185 -11.88 -6.83 -3.74
N ASP A 186 -11.03 -7.30 -2.84
CA ASP A 186 -11.41 -7.57 -1.46
C ASP A 186 -11.78 -6.28 -0.71
N SER A 187 -11.05 -5.19 -0.93
CA SER A 187 -11.35 -3.91 -0.28
C SER A 187 -12.70 -3.33 -0.72
N ILE A 188 -13.07 -3.45 -2.00
CA ILE A 188 -14.41 -3.07 -2.48
C ILE A 188 -15.48 -3.95 -1.85
N ALA A 189 -15.27 -5.27 -1.77
CA ALA A 189 -16.21 -6.20 -1.15
C ALA A 189 -16.41 -5.90 0.35
N ILE A 190 -15.33 -5.62 1.08
CA ILE A 190 -15.36 -5.20 2.49
C ILE A 190 -16.14 -3.89 2.64
N TYR A 191 -15.87 -2.89 1.80
CA TYR A 191 -16.58 -1.61 1.84
C TYR A 191 -18.09 -1.79 1.66
N ASN A 192 -18.50 -2.57 0.64
CA ASN A 192 -19.90 -2.83 0.35
C ASN A 192 -20.59 -3.59 1.48
N ARG A 193 -19.90 -4.50 2.17
CA ARG A 193 -20.44 -5.24 3.32
C ARG A 193 -20.88 -4.32 4.47
N TYR A 194 -20.15 -3.22 4.69
CA TYR A 194 -20.39 -2.31 5.80
C TYR A 194 -21.04 -0.98 5.37
N SER A 195 -21.47 -0.84 4.10
CA SER A 195 -21.96 0.43 3.55
C SER A 195 -23.27 0.90 4.19
N THR A 196 -24.06 -0.01 4.75
CA THR A 196 -25.35 0.28 5.40
C THR A 196 -25.22 0.78 6.84
N ILE A 197 -24.05 0.62 7.48
CA ILE A 197 -23.81 1.13 8.84
C ILE A 197 -23.88 2.66 8.82
N SER A 198 -24.80 3.26 9.57
CA SER A 198 -25.02 4.70 9.60
C SER A 198 -23.90 5.44 10.34
N SER A 199 -23.42 4.87 11.46
CA SER A 199 -22.31 5.44 12.23
C SER A 199 -21.02 5.37 11.41
N ARG A 200 -20.45 6.56 11.11
CA ARG A 200 -19.21 6.65 10.34
C ARG A 200 -18.03 5.99 11.05
N GLU A 201 -17.92 6.24 12.35
CA GLU A 201 -16.83 5.75 13.17
C GLU A 201 -16.86 4.23 13.28
N GLU A 202 -18.04 3.67 13.57
CA GLU A 202 -18.24 2.21 13.59
C GLU A 202 -17.91 1.60 12.23
N ARG A 203 -18.44 2.18 11.15
CA ARG A 203 -18.18 1.69 9.78
C ARG A 203 -16.68 1.70 9.46
N PHE A 204 -15.97 2.77 9.80
CA PHE A 204 -14.53 2.86 9.58
C PHE A 204 -13.75 1.86 10.43
N ASN A 205 -14.12 1.68 11.70
CA ASN A 205 -13.52 0.68 12.57
C ASN A 205 -13.71 -0.75 12.03
N ARG A 206 -14.91 -1.10 11.57
CA ARG A 206 -15.19 -2.40 10.94
C ARG A 206 -14.36 -2.62 9.68
N ILE A 207 -14.28 -1.62 8.80
CA ILE A 207 -13.47 -1.69 7.58
C ILE A 207 -11.98 -1.85 7.95
N ALA A 208 -11.47 -1.03 8.88
CA ALA A 208 -10.10 -1.09 9.39
C ALA A 208 -9.73 -2.48 9.93
N GLY A 209 -10.66 -3.10 10.66
CA GLY A 209 -10.58 -4.47 11.17
C GLY A 209 -10.26 -5.54 10.13
N HIS A 210 -10.55 -5.26 8.85
CA HIS A 210 -10.22 -6.17 7.75
C HIS A 210 -9.03 -5.70 6.92
N VAL A 211 -8.97 -4.41 6.58
CA VAL A 211 -7.98 -3.92 5.61
C VAL A 211 -6.57 -3.88 6.19
N PHE A 212 -6.39 -3.58 7.48
CA PHE A 212 -5.07 -3.56 8.11
C PHE A 212 -4.45 -4.95 8.23
N PRO A 213 -5.14 -5.97 8.78
CA PRO A 213 -4.64 -7.35 8.72
C PRO A 213 -4.36 -7.83 7.29
N MET A 214 -5.22 -7.48 6.33
CA MET A 214 -5.01 -7.83 4.92
C MET A 214 -3.75 -7.20 4.34
N ALA A 215 -3.48 -5.92 4.66
CA ALA A 215 -2.27 -5.23 4.23
C ALA A 215 -1.01 -5.90 4.78
N GLN A 216 -1.01 -6.31 6.05
CA GLN A 216 0.11 -7.01 6.69
C GLN A 216 0.35 -8.39 6.05
N ARG A 217 -0.71 -9.18 5.90
CA ARG A 217 -0.64 -10.53 5.34
C ARG A 217 -0.21 -10.57 3.88
N THR A 218 -0.68 -9.63 3.07
CA THR A 218 -0.30 -9.56 1.64
C THR A 218 1.08 -8.93 1.44
N THR A 219 1.50 -8.02 2.33
CA THR A 219 2.90 -7.54 2.38
C THR A 219 3.85 -8.70 2.70
N ALA A 220 3.52 -9.56 3.69
CA ALA A 220 4.31 -10.74 4.02
C ALA A 220 4.44 -11.67 2.80
N GLY A 221 3.35 -11.89 2.07
CA GLY A 221 3.35 -12.62 0.81
C GLY A 221 4.32 -12.04 -0.22
N CYS A 222 4.28 -10.73 -0.46
CA CYS A 222 5.17 -10.07 -1.42
C CYS A 222 6.65 -10.13 -1.00
N PHE A 223 6.93 -10.04 0.30
CA PHE A 223 8.27 -10.23 0.85
C PHE A 223 8.79 -11.65 0.59
N LEU A 224 7.98 -12.67 0.84
CA LEU A 224 8.36 -14.05 0.55
C LEU A 224 8.62 -14.27 -0.95
N ASN A 225 7.78 -13.71 -1.82
CA ASN A 225 7.99 -13.74 -3.27
C ASN A 225 9.36 -13.16 -3.63
N PHE A 226 9.69 -11.96 -3.14
CA PHE A 226 10.99 -11.34 -3.44
C PHE A 226 12.17 -12.15 -2.89
N TYR A 227 12.02 -12.71 -1.69
CA TYR A 227 13.05 -13.55 -1.09
C TYR A 227 13.34 -14.79 -1.94
N LYS A 228 12.29 -15.52 -2.34
CA LYS A 228 12.43 -16.70 -3.20
C LYS A 228 12.94 -16.33 -4.58
N ASP A 229 12.48 -15.25 -5.19
CA ASP A 229 12.90 -14.85 -6.53
C ASP A 229 14.38 -14.45 -6.60
N MET A 230 14.88 -13.74 -5.59
CA MET A 230 16.13 -12.96 -5.71
C MET A 230 17.19 -13.34 -4.67
N ILE A 231 16.78 -13.68 -3.45
CA ILE A 231 17.71 -13.88 -2.32
C ILE A 231 18.07 -15.36 -2.18
N HIS A 232 17.08 -16.23 -2.35
CA HIS A 232 17.22 -17.67 -2.26
C HIS A 232 16.39 -18.37 -3.34
N PRO A 233 16.81 -18.25 -4.62
CA PRO A 233 16.17 -18.97 -5.72
C PRO A 233 16.34 -20.47 -5.52
N GLU A 234 15.20 -21.18 -5.62
CA GLU A 234 15.15 -22.65 -5.71
C GLU A 234 15.77 -23.15 -7.02
#